data_AF-A0A966IYF3-F1
#
_entry.id   AF-A0A966IYF3-F1
#
_cell.length_a   1.000
_cell.length_b   1.000
_cell.length_c   1.000
_cell.angle_alpha   90.00
_cell.angle_beta   90.00
_cell.angle_gamma   90.00
#
_symmetry.space_group_name_H-M   'P 1'
#
loop_
_entity.id
_entity.type
_entity.pdbx_description
1 polymer ?
#
loop_
_entity_poly.entity_id
_entity_poly.type
_entity_poly.pdbx_seq_one_letter_code
_entity_poly.pdbx_strand_id
1 'polypeptide(L)' 'GQGYMASVEFSGLIREEPSAGPTPFREVWNMTRPKDGPAGWLVAGVQALQ' A
#
# COMPACT_ATOMS: atom_id res chain seq x y z
N GLY A 1 -4.66 18.47 -12.72
CA GLY A 1 -4.14 17.18 -12.25
C GLY A 1 -4.92 16.06 -12.90
N GLN A 2 -4.21 15.07 -13.44
CA GLN A 2 -4.74 13.95 -14.26
C GLN A 2 -5.54 12.90 -13.44
N GLY A 3 -5.63 13.05 -12.12
CA GLY A 3 -6.29 12.08 -11.23
C GLY A 3 -6.37 12.58 -9.79
N TYR A 4 -6.92 11.74 -8.92
CA TYR A 4 -6.79 11.83 -7.47
C TYR A 4 -5.59 11.02 -6.99
N MET A 5 -5.01 11.46 -5.88
CA MET A 5 -3.93 10.77 -5.18
C MET A 5 -4.32 10.58 -3.72
N ALA A 6 -3.92 9.45 -3.15
CA ALA A 6 -4.03 9.17 -1.73
C ALA A 6 -2.84 8.30 -1.29
N SER A 7 -2.46 8.38 -0.02
CA SER A 7 -1.47 7.49 0.58
C SER A 7 -2.12 6.76 1.76
N VAL A 8 -1.82 5.48 1.91
CA VAL A 8 -2.29 4.65 3.03
C VAL A 8 -1.09 4.06 3.74
N GLU A 9 -0.99 4.28 5.05
CA GLU A 9 -0.02 3.59 5.89
C GLU A 9 -0.62 2.28 6.38
N PHE A 10 0.06 1.17 6.10
CA PHE A 10 -0.22 -0.14 6.69
C PHE A 10 0.86 -0.46 7.71
N SER A 11 0.46 -1.03 8.84
CA SER A 11 1.40 -1.50 9.86
C SER A 11 0.82 -2.70 10.58
N GLY A 12 1.68 -3.62 11.00
CA GLY A 12 1.25 -4.79 11.77
C GLY A 12 2.37 -5.80 11.93
N LEU A 13 1.96 -7.05 12.13
CA LEU A 13 2.85 -8.19 12.20
C LEU A 13 2.58 -9.11 10.99
N ILE A 14 3.64 -9.59 10.33
CA ILE A 14 3.57 -10.53 9.22
C ILE A 14 4.33 -11.82 9.56
N ARG A 15 3.85 -12.95 9.06
CA ARG A 15 4.54 -14.24 9.14
C ARG A 15 4.63 -14.82 7.74
N GLU A 16 5.85 -14.82 7.20
CA GLU A 16 6.11 -15.33 5.85
C GLU A 16 6.39 -16.84 5.86
N GLU A 17 7.11 -17.32 6.89
CA GLU A 17 7.42 -18.73 7.07
C GLU A 17 6.64 -19.33 8.26
N PRO A 18 5.99 -20.50 8.11
CA PRO A 18 5.20 -21.10 9.19
C PRO A 18 6.02 -21.32 10.48
N SER A 19 7.29 -21.67 10.33
CA SER A 19 8.23 -21.95 11.43
C SER A 19 8.84 -20.69 12.06
N ALA A 20 8.78 -19.53 11.40
CA ALA A 20 9.31 -18.28 11.92
C ALA A 20 8.28 -17.56 12.80
N GLY A 21 8.74 -16.84 13.82
CA GLY A 21 7.88 -15.91 14.57
C GLY A 21 7.40 -14.73 13.70
N PRO A 22 6.33 -14.02 14.09
CA PRO A 22 5.88 -12.86 13.35
C PRO A 22 6.88 -11.70 13.44
N THR A 23 7.08 -10.97 12.35
CA THR A 23 7.94 -9.78 12.28
C THR A 23 7.09 -8.51 12.08
N PRO A 24 7.48 -7.37 12.65
CA PRO A 24 6.79 -6.12 12.39
C PRO A 24 6.99 -5.68 10.95
N PHE A 25 5.95 -5.13 10.34
CA PHE A 25 6.03 -4.42 9.06
C PHE A 25 5.34 -3.06 9.18
N ARG A 26 5.83 -2.11 8.41
CA ARG A 26 5.21 -0.81 8.18
C ARG A 26 5.52 -0.39 6.76
N GLU A 27 4.51 0.08 6.02
CA GLU A 27 4.67 0.50 4.64
C GLU A 27 3.64 1.54 4.23
N VAL A 28 4.00 2.38 3.27
CA VAL A 28 3.11 3.37 2.67
C VAL A 28 2.80 2.98 1.24
N TRP A 29 1.51 2.89 0.94
CA TRP A 29 0.98 2.59 -0.38
C TRP A 29 0.46 3.88 -1.00
N ASN A 30 1.04 4.26 -2.13
CA ASN A 30 0.58 5.40 -2.91
C ASN A 30 -0.45 4.93 -3.93
N MET A 31 -1.63 5.54 -3.87
CA MET A 31 -2.81 5.19 -4.64
C MET A 31 -3.12 6.30 -5.65
N THR A 32 -3.51 5.92 -6.86
CA THR A 32 -4.01 6.85 -7.88
C THR A 32 -5.37 6.41 -8.38
N ARG A 33 -6.23 7.38 -8.73
CA ARG A 33 -7.52 7.12 -9.38
C ARG A 33 -7.74 8.15 -10.49
N PRO A 34 -8.06 7.73 -11.73
CA PRO A 34 -8.48 8.65 -12.78
C PRO A 34 -9.73 9.44 -12.38
N LYS A 35 -9.81 10.70 -12.81
CA LYS A 35 -11.03 11.50 -12.62
C LYS A 35 -12.17 11.03 -13.53
N ASP A 36 -11.80 10.59 -14.73
CA ASP A 36 -12.70 10.20 -15.79
C ASP A 36 -12.65 8.68 -15.99
N GLY A 37 -13.81 8.09 -16.30
CA GLY A 37 -13.96 6.66 -16.51
C GLY A 37 -14.16 5.85 -15.22
N PRO A 38 -14.48 4.55 -15.36
CA PRO A 38 -14.94 3.71 -14.26
C PRO A 38 -13.81 3.11 -13.40
N ALA A 39 -12.54 3.47 -13.64
CA ALA A 39 -11.41 2.85 -12.94
C ALA A 39 -11.38 3.24 -11.46
N GLY A 40 -11.19 2.24 -10.59
CA GLY A 40 -11.03 2.42 -9.15
C GLY A 40 -9.64 2.93 -8.75
N TRP A 41 -9.36 2.90 -7.45
CA TRP A 41 -8.02 3.19 -6.94
C TRP A 41 -7.05 2.08 -7.28
N LEU A 42 -5.88 2.44 -7.81
CA LEU A 42 -4.81 1.52 -8.18
C LEU A 42 -3.53 1.87 -7.41
N VAL A 43 -2.76 0.84 -7.04
CA VAL A 43 -1.45 1.02 -6.40
C VAL A 43 -0.47 1.54 -7.45
N ALA A 44 0.03 2.74 -7.23
CA ALA A 44 1.05 3.37 -8.06
C ALA A 44 2.47 3.13 -7.53
N GLY A 45 2.60 2.81 -6.24
CA GLY A 45 3.87 2.43 -5.62
C GLY A 45 3.71 2.04 -4.16
N VAL A 46 4.65 1.21 -3.68
CA VAL A 46 4.74 0.76 -2.29
C VAL A 46 6.13 1.09 -1.77
N GLN A 47 6.21 1.62 -0.54
CA GLN A 47 7.46 1.90 0.15
C GLN A 47 7.43 1.30 1.55
N ALA A 48 8.35 0.38 1.84
CA ALA A 48 8.58 -0.09 3.20
C ALA A 48 9.17 1.04 4.06
N LEU A 49 8.68 1.18 5.28
CA LEU A 49 9.22 2.07 6.29
C LEU A 49 10.02 1.21 7.29
N GLN A 50 11.31 1.48 7.38
CA GLN A 50 12.25 0.78 8.25
C GLN A 50 12.30 1.40 9.65
#